data_AF-A0A6P3S6L4-F1
#
_entry.id   AF-A0A6P3S6L4-F1
#
_cell.length_a   1.000
_cell.length_b   1.000
_cell.length_c   1.000
_cell.angle_alpha   90.00
_cell.angle_beta   90.00
_cell.angle_gamma   90.00
#
_symmetry.space_group_name_H-M   'P 1'
#
loop_
_entity.id
_entity.type
_entity.pdbx_description
1 polymer ?
#
loop_
_entity_poly.entity_id
_entity_poly.type
_entity_poly.pdbx_seq_one_letter_code
_entity_poly.pdbx_strand_id
1 'polypeptide(L)' 'MFKEPVEVLPNVNYTACATLKGPDSHYGTKGLRKVTHESPTTGAKTCFTFCYAAGNNNGTSVEDGQIPELIFYT' A
#
# COMPACT_ATOMS: atom_id res chain seq x y z
N MET A 1 -0.88 0.90 13.49
CA MET A 1 -0.72 2.30 13.05
C MET A 1 0.68 2.78 13.41
N PHE A 2 1.24 3.74 12.66
CA PHE A 2 2.47 4.43 13.05
C PHE A 2 2.23 5.31 14.29
N LYS A 3 3.32 5.76 14.95
CA LYS A 3 3.25 6.63 16.14
C LYS A 3 2.64 7.99 15.83
N GLU A 4 2.89 8.48 14.62
CA GLU A 4 2.39 9.73 14.08
C GLU A 4 2.20 9.58 12.56
N PRO A 5 1.41 10.46 11.90
CA PRO A 5 1.30 10.48 10.45
C PRO A 5 2.66 10.74 9.80
N VAL A 6 2.94 10.02 8.71
CA VAL A 6 4.16 10.22 7.92
C VAL A 6 3.79 10.98 6.65
N GLU A 7 4.48 12.09 6.39
CA GLU A 7 4.29 12.85 5.16
C GLU A 7 4.81 12.06 3.95
N VAL A 8 3.95 11.91 2.94
CA VAL A 8 4.25 11.25 1.68
C VAL A 8 4.10 12.28 0.57
N LEU A 9 5.23 12.64 -0.06
CA LEU A 9 5.26 13.66 -1.09
C LEU A 9 4.77 13.09 -2.44
N PRO A 10 4.07 13.90 -3.25
CA PRO A 10 3.64 13.47 -4.58
C PRO A 10 4.82 13.04 -5.45
N ASN A 11 4.65 11.95 -6.19
CA ASN A 11 5.61 11.45 -7.18
C ASN A 11 6.99 11.02 -6.61
N VAL A 12 7.08 10.73 -5.32
CA VAL A 12 8.26 10.14 -4.69
C VAL A 12 8.01 8.66 -4.42
N ASN A 13 9.04 7.83 -4.63
CA ASN A 13 8.94 6.39 -4.36
C ASN A 13 9.15 6.10 -2.87
N TYR A 14 8.23 5.32 -2.30
CA TYR A 14 8.30 4.84 -0.92
C TYR A 14 8.21 3.32 -0.89
N THR A 15 8.76 2.71 0.16
CA THR A 15 8.63 1.26 0.40
C THR A 15 7.84 1.03 1.68
N ALA A 16 6.70 0.35 1.56
CA ALA A 16 5.92 -0.12 2.71
C ALA A 16 6.45 -1.48 3.16
N CYS A 17 6.74 -1.62 4.45
CA CYS A 17 7.27 -2.85 5.03
C CYS A 17 6.47 -3.26 6.26
N ALA A 18 6.18 -4.56 6.36
CA ALA A 18 5.64 -5.19 7.56
C ALA A 18 6.34 -6.53 7.79
N THR A 19 6.80 -6.79 9.01
CA THR A 19 7.35 -8.09 9.41
C THR A 19 6.43 -8.68 10.45
N LEU A 20 5.75 -9.77 10.09
CA LEU A 20 4.78 -10.43 10.93
C LEU A 20 5.38 -11.71 11.52
N LYS A 21 5.03 -12.01 12.77
CA LYS A 21 5.33 -13.29 13.43
C LYS A 21 4.05 -13.78 14.08
N GLY A 22 3.57 -14.94 13.63
CA GLY A 22 2.28 -15.50 14.05
C GLY A 22 1.97 -16.77 13.25
N PRO A 23 0.75 -17.33 13.41
CA PRO A 23 0.26 -18.41 12.55
C PRO A 23 0.06 -17.92 11.10
N ASP A 24 -0.26 -18.85 10.20
CA ASP A 24 -0.61 -18.54 8.81
C ASP A 24 -1.78 -17.54 8.73
N SER A 25 -1.73 -16.69 7.69
CA SER A 25 -2.72 -15.65 7.46
C SER A 25 -3.31 -15.74 6.05
N HIS A 26 -4.50 -15.17 5.88
CA HIS A 26 -5.02 -14.88 4.54
C HIS A 26 -4.13 -13.89 3.80
N TYR A 27 -4.18 -13.91 2.46
CA TYR A 27 -3.43 -13.01 1.59
C TYR A 27 -4.36 -12.48 0.47
N GLY A 28 -4.01 -11.31 -0.08
CA GLY A 28 -4.71 -10.71 -1.21
C GLY A 28 -4.27 -11.31 -2.54
N THR A 29 -5.16 -11.25 -3.55
CA THR A 29 -4.87 -11.67 -4.93
C THR A 29 -5.48 -10.67 -5.91
N LYS A 30 -5.08 -10.73 -7.18
CA LYS A 30 -5.58 -9.83 -8.25
C LYS A 30 -5.34 -8.35 -7.95
N GLY A 31 -4.22 -8.04 -7.31
CA GLY A 31 -3.82 -6.69 -6.98
C GLY A 31 -3.71 -5.78 -8.21
N LEU A 32 -3.97 -4.49 -7.99
CA LEU A 32 -4.00 -3.48 -9.04
C LEU A 32 -2.74 -2.62 -8.96
N ARG A 33 -2.06 -2.45 -10.09
CA ARG A 33 -0.91 -1.54 -10.20
C ARG A 33 -1.26 -0.09 -9.88
N LYS A 34 -2.52 0.32 -10.09
CA LYS A 34 -2.99 1.70 -9.88
C LYS A 34 -4.35 1.69 -9.18
N VAL A 35 -4.47 2.42 -8.09
CA VAL A 35 -5.72 2.59 -7.33
C VAL A 35 -5.95 4.08 -7.10
N THR A 36 -7.16 4.55 -7.35
CA THR A 36 -7.52 5.96 -7.17
C THR A 36 -8.58 6.09 -6.08
N HIS A 37 -8.26 6.86 -5.04
CA HIS A 37 -9.23 7.34 -4.08
C HIS A 37 -9.81 8.67 -4.58
N GLU A 38 -11.12 8.82 -4.51
CA GLU A 38 -11.82 10.06 -4.89
C GLU A 38 -12.58 10.59 -3.68
N SER A 39 -12.31 11.85 -3.31
CA SER A 39 -12.97 12.51 -2.20
C SER A 39 -14.45 12.73 -2.54
N PRO A 40 -15.39 12.24 -1.72
CA PRO A 40 -16.82 12.38 -1.99
C PRO A 40 -17.32 13.83 -1.86
N THR A 41 -16.56 14.70 -1.18
CA THR A 41 -16.94 16.10 -0.94
C THR A 41 -16.37 17.06 -1.99
N THR A 42 -15.16 16.79 -2.48
CA THR A 42 -14.44 17.71 -3.40
C THR A 42 -14.26 17.15 -4.81
N GLY A 43 -14.46 15.84 -5.00
CA GLY A 43 -14.11 15.15 -6.26
C GLY A 43 -12.59 15.04 -6.49
N ALA A 44 -11.76 15.48 -5.54
CA ALA A 44 -10.31 15.40 -5.66
C ALA A 44 -9.86 13.94 -5.70
N LYS A 45 -8.93 13.63 -6.61
CA LYS A 45 -8.44 12.26 -6.84
C LYS A 45 -7.02 12.11 -6.33
N THR A 46 -6.81 11.19 -5.40
CA THR A 46 -5.50 10.75 -4.93
C THR A 46 -5.19 9.40 -5.53
N CYS A 47 -4.12 9.32 -6.34
CA CYS A 47 -3.78 8.11 -7.06
C CYS A 47 -2.52 7.46 -6.50
N PHE A 48 -2.62 6.18 -6.15
CA PHE A 48 -1.51 5.33 -5.76
C PHE A 48 -1.08 4.46 -6.93
N THR A 49 0.24 4.33 -7.12
CA THR A 49 0.84 3.37 -8.05
C THR A 49 1.72 2.41 -7.26
N PHE A 50 1.46 1.12 -7.39
CA PHE A 50 2.19 0.06 -6.69
C PHE A 50 3.22 -0.57 -7.62
N CYS A 51 4.44 -0.74 -7.10
CA CYS A 51 5.58 -1.28 -7.82
C CYS A 51 6.16 -2.48 -7.05
N TYR A 52 6.74 -3.43 -7.77
CA TYR A 52 7.37 -4.60 -7.17
C TYR A 52 8.63 -4.19 -6.39
N ALA A 53 8.70 -4.56 -5.11
CA ALA A 53 9.90 -4.41 -4.30
C ALA A 53 10.76 -5.68 -4.45
N ALA A 54 11.82 -5.62 -5.25
CA ALA A 54 12.66 -6.78 -5.51
C ALA A 54 13.42 -7.27 -4.26
N GLY A 55 13.49 -8.60 -4.07
CA GLY A 55 14.26 -9.23 -3.02
C GLY A 55 13.43 -9.62 -1.79
N ASN A 56 13.79 -9.09 -0.61
CA ASN A 56 13.27 -9.51 0.70
C ASN A 56 11.84 -9.01 0.97
N ASN A 57 10.85 -9.57 0.28
CA ASN A 57 9.43 -9.14 0.31
C ASN A 57 8.46 -10.21 0.82
N ASN A 58 8.97 -11.34 1.33
CA ASN A 58 8.17 -12.47 1.81
C ASN A 58 7.11 -12.96 0.80
N GLY A 59 7.44 -12.90 -0.51
CA GLY A 59 6.54 -13.32 -1.58
C GLY A 59 5.45 -12.32 -1.95
N THR A 60 5.41 -11.13 -1.32
CA THR A 60 4.45 -10.08 -1.71
C THR A 60 4.87 -9.43 -3.02
N SER A 61 3.92 -9.29 -3.94
CA SER A 61 4.06 -8.65 -5.25
C SER A 61 3.03 -7.53 -5.44
N VAL A 62 2.88 -7.01 -6.66
CA VAL A 62 1.79 -6.08 -6.99
C VAL A 62 0.46 -6.84 -7.09
N GLU A 63 0.52 -8.12 -7.45
CA GLU A 63 -0.63 -8.95 -7.75
C GLU A 63 -1.13 -9.74 -6.54
N ASP A 64 -0.25 -10.18 -5.64
CA ASP A 64 -0.58 -11.08 -4.54
C ASP A 64 0.25 -10.81 -3.27
N GLY A 65 -0.31 -11.14 -2.10
CA GLY A 65 0.43 -11.14 -0.83
C GLY A 65 -0.18 -10.27 0.27
N GLN A 66 0.68 -9.59 1.04
CA GLN A 66 0.32 -8.81 2.23
C GLN A 66 0.30 -7.30 1.96
N ILE A 67 -0.07 -6.53 2.99
CA ILE A 67 -0.23 -5.06 2.96
C ILE A 67 -1.37 -4.64 2.01
N PRO A 68 -2.62 -5.07 2.28
CA PRO A 68 -3.76 -4.82 1.38
C PRO A 68 -4.21 -3.35 1.35
N GLU A 69 -3.83 -2.54 2.34
CA GLU A 69 -4.39 -1.20 2.55
C GLU A 69 -3.32 -0.17 2.96
N LEU A 70 -3.53 1.07 2.53
CA LEU A 70 -2.86 2.26 3.04
C LEU A 70 -3.91 3.14 3.72
N ILE A 71 -3.65 3.53 4.97
CA ILE A 71 -4.51 4.44 5.73
C ILE A 71 -3.84 5.81 5.74
N PHE A 72 -4.52 6.84 5.24
CA PHE A 72 -3.94 8.16 4.99
C PHE A 72 -4.96 9.29 5.19
N TYR A 73 -4.46 10.52 5.21
CA TYR A 73 -5.26 11.75 5.18
C TYR A 73 -5.12 12.44 3.81
N THR A 74 -6.16 13.14 3.38
CA THR A 74 -6.23 13.94 2.14
C THR A 74 -6.39 15.41 2.45
#